data_AF-A0A7C2KQZ6-F1
#
_entry.id   AF-A0A7C2KQZ6-F1
#
_cell.length_a   1.000
_cell.length_b   1.000
_cell.length_c   1.000
_cell.angle_alpha   90.00
_cell.angle_beta   90.00
_cell.angle_gamma   90.00
#
_symmetry.space_group_name_H-M   'P 1'
#
loop_
_entity.id
_entity.type
_entity.pdbx_description
1 polymer ?
#
loop_
_entity_poly.entity_id
_entity_poly.type
_entity_poly.pdbx_seq_one_letter_code
_entity_poly.pdbx_strand_id
1 'polypeptide(L)'
;PARIFMGDVGAMTIGYTLGICAIIGGAKLATALLVMGVPLVDMAWLILSRTLRGRSAAQAGRDHLHHRLLDLGLNQRQVVGCYYALSIAFGSIGLFDFFTPLFKLIALLVLGGSILIVLFFLQPKTRIA
;
A
#
# COMPACT_ATOMS: atom_id res chain seq x y z
N PRO A 1 2.59 12.51 -19.20
CA PRO A 1 3.64 11.47 -19.28
C PRO A 1 4.81 11.78 -18.33
N ALA A 2 5.32 10.77 -17.62
CA ALA A 2 6.51 10.92 -16.80
C ALA A 2 7.71 11.23 -17.72
N ARG A 3 8.54 12.20 -17.32
CA ARG A 3 9.75 12.60 -18.08
C ARG A 3 11.02 11.96 -17.53
N ILE A 4 11.01 11.58 -16.26
CA ILE A 4 12.12 10.98 -15.52
C ILE A 4 11.52 9.90 -14.61
N PHE A 5 12.16 8.74 -14.53
CA PHE A 5 11.79 7.67 -13.62
C PHE A 5 12.66 7.73 -12.36
N MET A 6 12.04 7.44 -11.22
CA MET A 6 12.70 7.46 -9.91
C MET A 6 13.80 6.40 -9.77
N GLY A 7 13.62 5.26 -10.45
CA GLY A 7 14.48 4.08 -10.32
C GLY A 7 14.43 3.46 -8.92
N ASP A 8 15.13 2.34 -8.75
CA ASP A 8 15.19 1.63 -7.47
C ASP A 8 15.95 2.43 -6.41
N VAL A 9 17.00 3.16 -6.83
CA VAL A 9 17.79 4.02 -5.93
C VAL A 9 16.90 5.07 -5.27
N GLY A 10 16.12 5.82 -6.04
CA GLY A 10 15.25 6.85 -5.48
C GLY A 10 14.19 6.25 -4.56
N ALA A 11 13.54 5.16 -4.96
CA ALA A 11 12.50 4.52 -4.17
C ALA A 11 13.06 4.01 -2.82
N MET A 12 14.22 3.35 -2.84
CA MET A 12 14.89 2.88 -1.63
C MET A 12 15.32 4.04 -0.73
N THR A 13 15.91 5.11 -1.28
CA THR A 13 16.32 6.27 -0.48
C THR A 13 15.14 6.91 0.25
N ILE A 14 13.99 7.08 -0.41
CA ILE A 14 12.79 7.61 0.26
C ILE A 14 12.28 6.66 1.34
N GLY A 15 12.22 5.35 1.06
CA GLY A 15 11.78 4.36 2.04
C GLY A 15 12.66 4.35 3.30
N TYR A 16 13.99 4.32 3.13
CA TYR A 16 14.94 4.39 4.24
C TYR A 16 14.83 5.69 5.02
N THR A 17 14.71 6.84 4.34
CA THR A 17 14.57 8.14 4.99
C THR A 17 13.32 8.18 5.86
N LEU A 18 12.17 7.71 5.36
CA LEU A 18 10.94 7.63 6.13
C LEU A 18 11.08 6.72 7.36
N GLY A 19 11.78 5.58 7.21
CA GLY A 19 12.08 4.69 8.34
C GLY A 19 12.93 5.35 9.42
N ILE A 20 14.00 6.06 9.01
CA ILE A 20 14.86 6.80 9.94
C ILE A 20 14.08 7.90 10.65
N CYS A 21 13.28 8.68 9.92
CA CYS A 21 12.43 9.72 10.51
C CYS A 21 11.43 9.14 11.53
N ALA A 22 10.86 7.96 11.25
CA ALA A 22 9.96 7.30 12.19
C ALA A 22 10.68 6.89 13.50
N ILE A 23 11.91 6.39 13.41
CA ILE A 23 12.72 6.00 14.57
C ILE A 23 13.16 7.24 15.38
N ILE A 24 13.77 8.23 14.72
CA ILE A 24 14.31 9.44 15.39
C ILE A 24 13.18 10.30 15.96
N GLY A 25 12.08 10.43 15.23
CA GLY A 25 10.91 11.18 15.67
C GLY A 25 10.15 10.55 16.83
N GLY A 26 10.58 9.39 17.33
CA GLY A 26 9.88 8.66 18.39
C GLY A 26 8.46 8.27 17.98
N ALA A 27 8.23 8.06 16.69
CA ALA A 27 6.90 7.73 16.19
C ALA A 27 6.45 6.43 16.84
N LYS A 28 5.26 6.46 17.44
CA LYS A 28 4.62 5.23 17.94
C LYS A 28 4.50 4.25 16.76
N LEU A 29 4.73 2.96 17.01
CA LEU A 29 4.69 1.95 15.94
C LEU A 29 3.43 2.07 15.06
N ALA A 30 2.27 2.33 15.68
CA ALA A 30 1.01 2.53 14.98
C ALA A 30 1.02 3.73 14.00
N THR A 31 1.65 4.85 14.33
CA THR A 31 1.74 6.01 13.43
C THR A 31 2.70 5.75 12.28
N ALA A 32 3.85 5.12 12.55
CA ALA A 32 4.79 4.73 11.50
C ALA A 32 4.15 3.78 10.48
N LEU A 33 3.41 2.78 10.97
CA LEU A 33 2.68 1.83 10.12
C LEU A 33 1.56 2.50 9.30
N LEU A 34 0.85 3.47 9.87
CA LEU A 34 -0.17 4.24 9.13
C LEU A 34 0.46 5.07 8.00
N VAL A 35 1.57 5.77 8.26
CA VAL A 35 2.25 6.56 7.22
C VAL A 35 2.71 5.68 6.06
N MET A 36 3.17 4.45 6.36
CA MET A 36 3.53 3.45 5.36
C MET A 36 2.37 2.53 4.96
N GLY A 37 1.12 2.87 5.33
CA GLY A 37 -0.01 1.95 5.25
C GLY A 37 -0.29 1.47 3.83
N VAL A 38 -0.27 2.37 2.85
CA VAL A 38 -0.53 2.04 1.44
C VAL A 38 0.49 1.03 0.87
N PRO A 39 1.83 1.29 0.91
CA PRO A 39 2.80 0.31 0.42
C PRO A 39 2.81 -0.98 1.25
N LEU A 40 2.55 -0.92 2.57
CA LEU A 40 2.45 -2.12 3.41
C LEU A 40 1.29 -3.02 3.00
N VAL A 41 0.10 -2.43 2.80
CA VAL A 41 -1.10 -3.18 2.40
C VAL A 41 -0.94 -3.77 1.00
N ASP A 42 -0.36 -3.02 0.05
CA ASP A 42 -0.10 -3.51 -1.30
C ASP A 42 0.92 -4.66 -1.32
N MET A 43 1.97 -4.58 -0.51
CA MET A 43 2.93 -5.68 -0.34
C MET A 43 2.32 -6.89 0.37
N ALA A 44 1.52 -6.67 1.41
CA ALA A 44 0.80 -7.75 2.09
C ALA A 44 -0.12 -8.48 1.12
N TRP A 45 -0.84 -7.74 0.27
CA TRP A 45 -1.67 -8.30 -0.78
C TRP A 45 -0.87 -9.14 -1.79
N LEU A 46 0.26 -8.61 -2.25
CA LEU A 46 1.15 -9.30 -3.18
C LEU A 46 1.58 -10.67 -2.62
N ILE A 47 2.01 -10.70 -1.37
CA ILE A 47 2.44 -11.91 -0.68
C ILE A 47 1.25 -12.87 -0.54
N LEU A 48 0.13 -12.41 0.04
CA LEU A 48 -1.06 -13.23 0.26
C LEU A 48 -1.60 -13.84 -1.04
N SER A 49 -1.79 -13.03 -2.08
CA SER A 49 -2.33 -13.47 -3.36
C SER A 49 -1.44 -14.49 -4.07
N ARG A 50 -0.11 -14.40 -3.92
CA ARG A 50 0.85 -15.35 -4.50
C ARG A 50 0.93 -16.64 -3.70
N THR A 51 0.98 -16.56 -2.37
CA THR A 51 0.96 -17.72 -1.50
C THR A 51 -0.31 -18.56 -1.71
N LEU A 52 -1.48 -17.92 -1.83
CA LEU A 52 -2.74 -18.60 -2.14
C LEU A 52 -2.74 -19.32 -3.51
N ARG A 53 -1.87 -18.91 -4.44
CA ARG A 53 -1.74 -19.50 -5.78
C ARG A 53 -0.52 -20.44 -5.89
N GLY A 54 0.17 -20.72 -4.78
CA GLY A 54 1.39 -21.54 -4.75
C GLY A 54 2.57 -20.94 -5.52
N ARG A 55 2.56 -19.62 -5.79
CA ARG A 55 3.64 -18.93 -6.52
C ARG A 55 4.61 -18.27 -5.54
N SER A 56 5.88 -18.16 -5.95
CA SER A 56 6.90 -17.46 -5.16
C SER A 56 6.59 -15.97 -5.05
N ALA A 57 6.72 -15.41 -3.84
CA ALA A 57 6.52 -13.99 -3.60
C ALA A 57 7.54 -13.10 -4.35
N ALA A 58 8.75 -13.62 -4.63
CA ALA A 58 9.83 -12.91 -5.30
C ALA A 58 9.70 -12.88 -6.83
N GLN A 59 8.71 -13.56 -7.40
CA GLN A 59 8.51 -13.59 -8.84
C GLN A 59 7.88 -12.27 -9.33
N ALA A 60 8.42 -11.67 -10.39
CA ALA A 60 7.82 -10.47 -10.98
C ALA A 60 6.40 -10.76 -11.49
N GLY A 61 5.45 -9.88 -11.22
CA GLY A 61 4.05 -10.09 -11.60
C GLY A 61 3.19 -8.83 -11.47
N ARG A 62 2.05 -8.81 -12.17
CA ARG A 62 1.12 -7.66 -12.27
C ARG A 62 0.07 -7.63 -11.16
N ASP A 63 0.40 -8.11 -9.97
CA ASP A 63 -0.59 -8.38 -8.92
C ASP A 63 -0.90 -7.16 -8.04
N HIS A 64 -0.09 -6.11 -8.14
CA HIS A 64 -0.22 -4.84 -7.41
C HIS A 64 -1.54 -4.11 -7.71
N LEU A 65 -2.00 -3.32 -6.74
CA LEU A 65 -3.25 -2.57 -6.82
C LEU A 65 -3.30 -1.66 -8.07
N HIS A 66 -2.21 -0.96 -8.40
CA HIS A 66 -2.19 -0.06 -9.54
C HIS A 66 -2.42 -0.78 -10.88
N HIS A 67 -1.88 -1.99 -11.09
CA HIS A 67 -2.13 -2.76 -12.31
C HIS A 67 -3.59 -3.19 -12.41
N ARG A 68 -4.20 -3.59 -11.30
CA ARG A 68 -5.62 -3.99 -11.27
C ARG A 68 -6.55 -2.83 -11.55
N LEU A 69 -6.27 -1.66 -10.98
CA LEU A 69 -7.04 -0.45 -11.28
C LEU A 69 -6.94 -0.06 -12.76
N LEU A 70 -5.75 -0.19 -13.36
CA LEU A 70 -5.58 0.01 -14.80
C LEU A 70 -6.34 -1.03 -15.63
N ASP A 71 -6.32 -2.30 -15.22
CA ASP A 71 -7.03 -3.39 -15.91
C ASP A 71 -8.57 -3.24 -15.83
N LEU A 72 -9.09 -2.49 -14.84
CA LEU A 72 -10.50 -2.07 -14.77
C LEU A 72 -10.88 -0.95 -15.74
N GLY A 73 -9.92 -0.42 -16.49
CA GLY A 73 -10.13 0.68 -17.44
C GLY A 73 -9.95 2.07 -16.83
N LEU A 74 -9.43 2.18 -15.59
CA LEU A 74 -9.06 3.48 -15.04
C LEU A 74 -7.81 4.02 -15.73
N ASN A 75 -7.80 5.33 -15.96
CA ASN A 75 -6.65 6.00 -16.53
C ASN A 75 -5.56 6.20 -15.47
N GLN A 76 -4.28 6.26 -15.88
CA GLN A 76 -3.14 6.37 -14.95
C GLN A 76 -3.29 7.51 -13.93
N ARG A 77 -3.84 8.66 -14.35
CA ARG A 77 -4.08 9.81 -13.46
C ARG A 77 -5.11 9.49 -12.36
N GLN A 78 -6.14 8.73 -12.68
CA GLN A 78 -7.16 8.32 -11.70
C GLN A 78 -6.57 7.34 -10.67
N VAL A 79 -5.73 6.42 -11.13
CA VAL A 79 -5.00 5.50 -10.25
C VAL A 79 -4.12 6.27 -9.28
N VAL A 80 -3.29 7.20 -9.78
CA VAL A 80 -2.44 8.05 -8.92
C VAL A 80 -3.29 8.88 -7.93
N GLY A 81 -4.41 9.44 -8.39
CA GLY A 81 -5.36 10.16 -7.52
C GLY A 81 -5.92 9.28 -6.39
N CYS A 82 -6.23 8.02 -6.67
CA CYS A 82 -6.65 7.04 -5.67
C CYS A 82 -5.56 6.79 -4.63
N TYR A 83 -4.30 6.60 -5.06
CA TYR A 83 -3.17 6.45 -4.13
C TYR A 83 -2.95 7.69 -3.26
N TYR A 84 -3.16 8.89 -3.79
CA TYR A 84 -3.12 10.12 -2.98
C TYR A 84 -4.26 10.17 -1.96
N ALA A 85 -5.49 9.85 -2.36
CA ALA A 85 -6.64 9.82 -1.45
C ALA A 85 -6.43 8.81 -0.32
N LEU A 86 -5.94 7.60 -0.63
CA LEU A 86 -5.59 6.59 0.37
C LEU A 86 -4.48 7.09 1.29
N SER A 87 -3.39 7.64 0.74
CA SER A 87 -2.28 8.17 1.54
C SER A 87 -2.73 9.29 2.49
N ILE A 88 -3.63 10.18 2.05
CA ILE A 88 -4.22 11.22 2.89
C ILE A 88 -5.08 10.61 3.99
N ALA A 89 -5.89 9.60 3.69
CA ALA A 89 -6.72 8.91 4.68
C ALA A 89 -5.87 8.25 5.78
N PHE A 90 -4.86 7.47 5.40
CA PHE A 90 -3.94 6.87 6.38
C PHE A 90 -3.11 7.92 7.14
N GLY A 91 -2.56 8.90 6.42
CA GLY A 91 -1.70 9.94 6.98
C GLY A 91 -2.44 10.86 7.96
N SER A 92 -3.69 11.22 7.68
CA SER A 92 -4.51 12.04 8.58
C SER A 92 -4.75 11.34 9.93
N ILE A 93 -5.08 10.05 9.92
CA ILE A 93 -5.25 9.25 11.15
C ILE A 93 -3.93 9.14 11.92
N GLY A 94 -2.81 9.03 11.21
CA GLY A 94 -1.47 9.03 11.81
C GLY A 94 -1.14 10.36 12.50
N LEU A 95 -1.49 11.48 11.86
CA LEU A 95 -1.17 12.84 12.28
C LEU A 95 -1.96 13.29 13.52
N PHE A 96 -3.24 12.93 13.62
CA PHE A 96 -4.06 13.36 14.76
C PHE A 96 -3.70 12.57 16.02
N ASP A 97 -3.15 13.26 17.02
CA ASP A 97 -2.77 12.68 18.31
C ASP A 97 -3.92 12.48 19.29
N PHE A 98 -5.12 12.95 18.93
CA PHE A 98 -6.35 12.64 19.66
C PHE A 98 -6.64 11.12 19.69
N PHE A 99 -6.18 10.38 18.69
CA PHE A 99 -6.43 8.94 18.60
C PHE A 99 -5.46 8.13 19.45
N THR A 100 -6.02 7.21 20.23
CA THR A 100 -5.22 6.24 21.00
C THR A 100 -4.42 5.33 20.06
N PRO A 101 -3.28 4.77 20.51
CA PRO A 101 -2.50 3.84 19.70
C PRO A 101 -3.32 2.63 19.23
N LEU A 102 -4.24 2.15 20.07
CA LEU A 102 -5.15 1.05 19.72
C LEU A 102 -6.12 1.46 18.61
N PHE A 103 -6.70 2.65 18.68
CA PHE A 103 -7.56 3.17 17.61
C PHE A 103 -6.80 3.27 16.29
N LYS A 104 -5.55 3.76 16.31
CA LYS A 104 -4.70 3.85 15.12
C LYS A 104 -4.43 2.46 14.50
N LEU A 105 -4.21 1.43 15.32
CA LEU A 105 -4.05 0.05 14.85
C LEU A 105 -5.36 -0.52 14.28
N ILE A 106 -6.49 -0.31 14.96
CA ILE A 106 -7.81 -0.75 14.45
C ILE A 106 -8.10 -0.07 13.12
N ALA A 107 -7.85 1.24 13.00
CA ALA A 107 -8.03 1.98 11.76
C ALA A 107 -7.16 1.45 10.62
N LEU A 108 -5.89 1.11 10.91
CA LEU A 108 -4.99 0.45 9.96
C LEU A 108 -5.58 -0.88 9.48
N LEU A 109 -6.07 -1.72 10.39
CA LEU A 109 -6.65 -3.03 10.06
C LEU A 109 -7.96 -2.90 9.27
N VAL A 110 -8.82 -1.95 9.62
CA VAL A 110 -10.09 -1.72 8.93
C VAL A 110 -9.86 -1.17 7.53
N LEU A 111 -9.06 -0.10 7.38
CA LEU A 111 -8.74 0.48 6.08
C LEU A 111 -7.94 -0.51 5.23
N GLY A 112 -6.87 -1.08 5.77
CA GLY A 112 -6.08 -2.10 5.08
C GLY A 112 -6.92 -3.31 4.69
N GLY A 113 -7.73 -3.84 5.61
CA GLY A 113 -8.65 -4.93 5.36
C GLY A 113 -9.66 -4.61 4.26
N SER A 114 -10.26 -3.42 4.26
CA SER A 114 -11.17 -3.00 3.20
C SER A 114 -10.50 -2.97 1.82
N ILE A 115 -9.26 -2.49 1.74
CA ILE A 115 -8.47 -2.50 0.50
C ILE A 115 -8.20 -3.94 0.06
N LEU A 116 -7.79 -4.82 0.98
CA LEU A 116 -7.57 -6.24 0.68
C LEU A 116 -8.83 -6.93 0.18
N ILE A 117 -9.99 -6.63 0.78
CA ILE A 117 -11.29 -7.14 0.35
C ILE A 117 -11.62 -6.67 -1.07
N VAL A 118 -11.47 -5.36 -1.32
CA VAL A 118 -11.67 -4.80 -2.67
C VAL A 118 -10.73 -5.47 -3.67
N LEU A 119 -9.45 -5.62 -3.34
CA LEU A 119 -8.48 -6.30 -4.19
C LEU A 119 -8.83 -7.76 -4.43
N PHE A 120 -9.41 -8.45 -3.45
CA PHE A 120 -9.91 -9.81 -3.57
C PHE A 120 -11.08 -9.92 -4.53
N PHE A 121 -12.06 -9.03 -4.44
CA PHE A 121 -13.16 -8.97 -5.41
C PHE A 121 -12.68 -8.59 -6.82
N LEU A 122 -11.67 -7.74 -6.90
CA LEU A 122 -11.02 -7.36 -8.15
C LEU A 122 -10.00 -8.39 -8.65
N GLN A 123 -9.83 -9.54 -7.97
CA GLN A 123 -9.07 -10.63 -8.55
C GLN A 123 -9.84 -11.23 -9.73
N PRO A 124 -9.27 -11.22 -10.95
CA PRO A 124 -9.79 -12.04 -12.01
C PRO A 124 -9.79 -13.51 -11.54
N LYS A 125 -10.97 -14.10 -11.43
CA LYS A 125 -11.13 -15.55 -11.38
C LYS A 125 -10.71 -16.05 -12.76
N THR A 126 -9.69 -16.91 -12.86
CA THR A 126 -9.03 -17.47 -14.09
C THR A 126 -7.92 -16.56 -14.68
N ARG A 127 -6.75 -17.03 -15.15
CA ARG A 127 -6.33 -18.33 -15.71
C ARG A 127 -5.46 -19.17 -14.77
N ILE A 128 -5.99 -20.35 -14.43
CA ILE A 128 -5.19 -21.57 -14.41
C ILE A 128 -5.02 -21.91 -15.89
N ALA A 129 -3.82 -21.69 -16.42
CA ALA A 129 -3.35 -22.23 -17.69
C ALA A 129 -1.89 -22.60 -17.46
#